data_AF-A0A930AB66-F1
#
_entry.id   AF-A0A930AB66-F1
#
_cell.length_a   1.000
_cell.length_b   1.000
_cell.length_c   1.000
_cell.angle_alpha   90.00
_cell.angle_beta   90.00
_cell.angle_gamma   90.00
#
_symmetry.space_group_name_H-M   'P 1'
#
loop_
_entity.id
_entity.type
_entity.pdbx_description
1 polymer ?
#
loop_
_entity_poly.entity_id
_entity_poly.type
_entity_poly.pdbx_seq_one_letter_code
_entity_poly.pdbx_strand_id
1 'polypeptide(L)'
;MIPKGSLFYKDMLYSEKEVRDLAITKLQEGMTIFTLETNVSALGSIEEGMYADIHVSISQKKDIPITGILIRHAEVISIKDHKGLSLKDEQSSKVPYFIELGINQSDIDYLSLASSLGEVRLFPSKNSYQPDKSTLELDSKVTEFLKILQQ
;
A
#
# COMPACT_ATOMS: atom_id res chain seq x y z
N MET A 1 12.82 12.74 -17.09
CA MET A 1 12.32 11.88 -18.19
C MET A 1 11.91 10.54 -17.57
N ILE A 2 10.64 10.17 -17.65
CA ILE A 2 10.13 8.90 -17.09
C ILE A 2 10.24 7.82 -18.17
N PRO A 3 10.72 6.60 -17.88
CA PRO A 3 10.95 5.59 -18.90
C PRO A 3 9.65 5.22 -19.63
N LYS A 4 9.71 5.20 -20.96
CA LYS A 4 8.62 4.74 -21.82
C LYS A 4 8.53 3.21 -21.67
N GLY A 5 7.65 2.77 -20.77
CA GLY A 5 7.56 1.38 -20.31
C GLY A 5 7.05 1.23 -18.88
N SER A 6 7.03 2.32 -18.08
CA SER A 6 6.25 2.33 -16.85
C SER A 6 4.78 2.16 -17.19
N LEU A 7 4.18 1.08 -16.68
CA LEU A 7 2.76 1.02 -16.39
C LEU A 7 2.48 2.16 -15.41
N PHE A 8 2.30 3.36 -15.93
CA PHE A 8 1.58 4.40 -15.21
C PHE A 8 0.20 3.81 -14.99
N TYR A 9 -0.02 3.28 -13.79
CA TYR A 9 -1.34 2.89 -13.30
C TYR A 9 -2.17 4.17 -13.22
N LYS A 10 -2.73 4.56 -14.36
CA LYS A 10 -3.69 5.64 -14.54
C LYS A 10 -4.96 5.39 -13.70
N ASP A 11 -5.10 4.17 -13.18
CA ASP A 11 -6.18 3.74 -12.30
C ASP A 11 -5.93 4.03 -10.81
N MET A 12 -4.74 4.51 -10.41
CA MET A 12 -4.52 4.89 -9.00
C MET A 12 -5.14 6.24 -8.59
N LEU A 13 -5.64 7.00 -9.57
CA LEU A 13 -6.52 8.15 -9.34
C LEU A 13 -7.96 7.72 -9.62
N TYR A 14 -8.47 6.77 -8.84
CA TYR A 14 -9.92 6.51 -8.88
C TYR A 14 -10.65 7.82 -8.58
N SER A 15 -11.53 8.18 -9.51
CA SER A 15 -12.37 9.35 -9.44
C SER A 15 -13.11 9.37 -8.10
N GLU A 16 -13.05 10.52 -7.44
CA GLU A 16 -13.58 10.86 -6.11
C GLU A 16 -15.03 10.45 -5.80
N LYS A 17 -15.77 9.74 -6.66
CA LYS A 17 -17.23 9.55 -6.53
C LYS A 17 -17.72 8.14 -6.19
N GLU A 18 -16.96 7.07 -6.44
CA GLU A 18 -17.47 5.70 -6.23
C GLU A 18 -16.84 4.96 -5.01
N VAL A 19 -15.69 5.43 -4.52
CA VAL A 19 -15.01 4.87 -3.33
C VAL A 19 -15.53 5.47 -2.00
N ARG A 20 -16.43 6.47 -2.08
CA ARG A 20 -16.68 7.43 -0.99
C ARG A 20 -17.33 6.87 0.27
N ASP A 21 -18.22 5.88 0.19
CA ASP A 21 -19.22 5.77 1.28
C ASP A 21 -18.78 4.95 2.51
N LEU A 22 -17.71 4.16 2.44
CA LEU A 22 -17.24 3.34 3.58
C LEU A 22 -15.78 3.54 3.97
N ALA A 23 -14.91 3.84 3.00
CA ALA A 23 -13.49 4.05 3.27
C ALA A 23 -13.20 5.45 3.83
N ILE A 24 -13.97 6.48 3.43
CA ILE A 24 -13.77 7.86 3.89
C ILE A 24 -14.22 8.04 5.34
N THR A 25 -15.27 7.35 5.78
CA THR A 25 -15.79 7.46 7.14
C THR A 25 -14.81 6.95 8.20
N LYS A 26 -13.83 6.11 7.81
CA LYS A 26 -12.80 5.55 8.71
C LYS A 26 -11.46 6.28 8.67
N LEU A 27 -11.21 7.12 7.66
CA LEU A 27 -9.93 7.81 7.53
C LEU A 27 -9.83 8.94 8.55
N GLN A 28 -8.78 8.90 9.37
CA GLN A 28 -8.43 10.00 10.25
C GLN A 28 -7.92 11.21 9.44
N GLU A 29 -8.06 12.41 10.01
CA GLU A 29 -7.51 13.62 9.41
C GLU A 29 -6.00 13.48 9.14
N GLY A 30 -5.56 13.78 7.92
CA GLY A 30 -4.17 13.61 7.48
C GLY A 30 -3.83 12.25 6.87
N MET A 31 -4.79 11.32 6.78
CA MET A 31 -4.62 10.04 6.07
C MET A 31 -5.20 10.05 4.66
N THR A 32 -4.68 9.17 3.81
CA THR A 32 -5.16 8.89 2.45
C THR A 32 -5.21 7.38 2.21
N ILE A 33 -5.96 6.96 1.20
CA ILE A 33 -6.02 5.55 0.76
C ILE A 33 -4.91 5.30 -0.26
N PHE A 34 -4.22 4.17 -0.08
CA PHE A 34 -3.31 3.61 -1.05
C PHE A 34 -3.78 2.19 -1.41
N THR A 35 -4.05 1.95 -2.70
CA THR A 35 -4.57 0.68 -3.18
C THR A 35 -3.46 -0.17 -3.77
N LEU A 36 -3.39 -1.45 -3.41
CA LEU A 36 -2.45 -2.40 -4.00
C LEU A 36 -3.20 -3.60 -4.59
N GLU A 37 -2.74 -4.06 -5.75
CA GLU A 37 -3.12 -5.39 -6.25
C GLU A 37 -2.60 -6.46 -5.27
N THR A 38 -3.43 -7.46 -5.02
CA THR A 38 -3.13 -8.55 -4.10
C THR A 38 -3.81 -9.84 -4.52
N ASN A 39 -3.56 -10.90 -3.76
CA ASN A 39 -4.21 -12.19 -3.90
C ASN A 39 -4.16 -12.92 -2.56
N VAL A 40 -4.72 -14.14 -2.51
CA VAL A 40 -4.79 -14.95 -1.29
C VAL A 40 -3.41 -15.20 -0.67
N SER A 41 -2.39 -15.51 -1.47
CA SER A 41 -1.05 -15.82 -0.93
C SER A 41 -0.30 -14.56 -0.48
N ALA A 42 -0.51 -13.42 -1.14
CA ALA A 42 0.12 -12.15 -0.80
C ALA A 42 -0.46 -11.53 0.48
N LEU A 43 -1.75 -11.72 0.76
CA LEU A 43 -2.36 -11.28 2.01
C LEU A 43 -1.93 -12.12 3.20
N GLY A 44 -1.77 -13.43 3.02
CA GLY A 44 -1.50 -14.34 4.13
C GLY A 44 -2.60 -14.25 5.20
N SER A 45 -2.25 -13.77 6.39
CA SER A 45 -3.17 -13.59 7.53
C SER A 45 -3.65 -12.15 7.71
N ILE A 46 -3.46 -11.27 6.73
CA ILE A 46 -3.87 -9.86 6.80
C ILE A 46 -5.36 -9.76 6.52
N GLU A 47 -6.08 -9.11 7.44
CA GLU A 47 -7.53 -8.91 7.37
C GLU A 47 -7.90 -7.42 7.51
N GLU A 48 -9.12 -7.07 7.09
CA GLU A 48 -9.66 -5.71 7.29
C GLU A 48 -9.68 -5.33 8.78
N GLY A 49 -9.21 -4.12 9.09
CA GLY A 49 -9.08 -3.61 10.47
C GLY A 49 -7.76 -3.97 11.15
N MET A 50 -6.91 -4.81 10.54
CA MET A 50 -5.54 -5.00 11.00
C MET A 50 -4.63 -3.87 10.52
N TYR A 51 -3.43 -3.81 11.09
CA TYR A 51 -2.34 -2.98 10.62
C TYR A 51 -1.23 -3.84 10.00
N ALA A 52 -0.71 -3.40 8.86
CA ALA A 52 0.34 -4.08 8.10
C ALA A 52 1.55 -3.15 7.88
N ASP A 53 2.75 -3.74 7.94
CA ASP A 53 3.98 -3.08 7.52
C ASP A 53 4.14 -3.27 6.00
N ILE A 54 4.45 -2.18 5.31
CA ILE A 54 4.74 -2.17 3.88
C ILE A 54 6.24 -2.32 3.68
N HIS A 55 6.63 -3.47 3.15
CA HIS A 55 8.00 -3.77 2.75
C HIS A 55 8.19 -3.52 1.27
N VAL A 56 9.37 -3.04 0.90
CA VAL A 56 9.73 -2.75 -0.48
C VAL A 56 11.03 -3.46 -0.81
N SER A 57 11.11 -4.01 -2.01
CA SER A 57 12.30 -4.59 -2.60
C SER A 57 12.58 -3.98 -3.97
N ILE A 58 13.67 -3.25 -4.10
CA ILE A 58 14.10 -2.61 -5.35
C ILE A 58 15.28 -3.38 -5.92
N SER A 59 15.06 -4.01 -7.08
CA SER A 59 16.09 -4.75 -7.79
C SER A 59 17.02 -3.81 -8.54
N GLN A 60 18.32 -3.93 -8.31
CA GLN A 60 19.35 -3.22 -9.06
C GLN A 60 20.04 -4.19 -10.02
N LYS A 61 20.32 -3.74 -11.25
CA LYS A 61 20.80 -4.62 -12.34
C LYS A 61 22.07 -5.43 -12.02
N LYS A 62 22.92 -4.95 -11.10
CA LYS A 62 24.22 -5.57 -10.78
C LYS A 62 24.56 -5.60 -9.28
N ASP A 63 23.62 -5.18 -8.44
CA ASP A 63 23.85 -5.06 -7.00
C ASP A 63 22.82 -5.86 -6.21
N ILE A 64 23.15 -6.08 -4.92
CA ILE A 64 22.23 -6.67 -3.96
C ILE A 64 20.94 -5.82 -3.93
N PRO A 65 19.75 -6.44 -4.03
CA PRO A 65 18.49 -5.70 -3.99
C PRO A 65 18.38 -4.89 -2.69
N ILE A 66 17.89 -3.66 -2.81
CA ILE A 66 17.63 -2.82 -1.64
C ILE A 66 16.29 -3.25 -1.09
N THR A 67 16.29 -3.79 0.13
CA THR A 67 15.08 -4.26 0.79
C THR A 67 14.94 -3.60 2.16
N GLY A 68 13.69 -3.36 2.57
CA GLY A 68 13.40 -2.75 3.86
C GLY A 68 11.93 -2.43 4.04
N ILE A 69 11.57 -2.06 5.27
CA ILE A 69 10.26 -1.50 5.58
C ILE A 69 10.25 -0.07 5.06
N LEU A 70 9.18 0.33 4.38
CA LEU A 70 8.96 1.72 3.98
C LEU A 70 7.93 2.36 4.92
N ILE A 71 6.80 1.69 5.16
CA ILE A 71 5.75 2.18 6.05
C ILE A 71 5.49 1.14 7.13
N ARG A 72 5.41 1.58 8.38
CA ARG A 72 4.88 0.78 9.48
C ARG A 72 3.41 1.07 9.71
N HIS A 73 2.70 0.05 10.19
CA HIS A 73 1.33 0.17 10.68
C HIS A 73 0.38 0.87 9.71
N ALA A 74 0.41 0.51 8.42
CA ALA A 74 -0.63 0.93 7.48
C ALA A 74 -1.95 0.22 7.84
N GLU A 75 -3.03 0.97 8.01
CA GLU A 75 -4.33 0.40 8.38
C GLU A 75 -4.96 -0.32 7.18
N VAL A 76 -5.44 -1.54 7.34
CA VAL A 76 -6.17 -2.25 6.28
C VAL A 76 -7.62 -1.81 6.31
N ILE A 77 -7.98 -0.86 5.45
CA ILE A 77 -9.31 -0.24 5.42
C ILE A 77 -10.33 -1.20 4.82
N SER A 78 -9.99 -1.81 3.69
CA SER A 78 -10.85 -2.76 2.99
C SER A 78 -10.04 -3.74 2.14
N ILE A 79 -10.61 -4.92 1.88
CA ILE A 79 -10.12 -5.87 0.89
C ILE A 79 -11.25 -6.09 -0.10
N LYS A 80 -10.93 -6.00 -1.39
CA LYS A 80 -11.89 -6.03 -2.49
C LYS A 80 -11.55 -7.12 -3.49
N ASP A 81 -12.58 -7.62 -4.17
CA ASP A 81 -12.41 -8.51 -5.31
C ASP A 81 -12.13 -7.75 -6.62
N HIS A 82 -11.99 -8.49 -7.73
CA HIS A 82 -11.72 -7.94 -9.05
C HIS A 82 -12.83 -7.02 -9.60
N LYS A 83 -14.02 -7.02 -8.99
CA LYS A 83 -15.13 -6.12 -9.34
C LYS A 83 -15.12 -4.86 -8.47
N GLY A 84 -14.16 -4.73 -7.55
CA GLY A 84 -14.08 -3.63 -6.59
C GLY A 84 -15.06 -3.78 -5.42
N LEU A 85 -15.74 -4.93 -5.27
CA LEU A 85 -16.66 -5.18 -4.17
C LEU A 85 -15.86 -5.62 -2.94
N SER A 86 -16.23 -5.11 -1.75
CA SER A 86 -15.66 -5.63 -0.50
C SER A 86 -15.87 -7.13 -0.41
N LEU A 87 -14.90 -7.87 0.11
CA LEU A 87 -15.04 -9.30 0.35
C LEU A 87 -16.16 -9.64 1.34
N LYS A 88 -16.68 -8.67 2.10
CA LYS A 88 -17.85 -8.84 2.98
C LYS A 88 -19.17 -8.79 2.22
N ASP A 89 -19.21 -8.18 1.03
CA ASP A 89 -20.41 -8.05 0.21
C ASP A 89 -20.88 -9.43 -0.31
N GLU A 90 -22.19 -9.70 -0.28
CA GLU A 90 -22.77 -10.97 -0.72
C GLU A 90 -22.55 -11.26 -2.22
N GLN A 91 -22.43 -10.22 -3.05
CA GLN A 91 -22.21 -10.32 -4.49
C GLN A 91 -20.74 -10.47 -4.87
N SER A 92 -19.83 -10.38 -3.88
CA SER A 92 -18.41 -10.53 -4.10
C SER A 92 -18.04 -11.97 -4.49
N SER A 93 -17.02 -12.12 -5.33
CA SER A 93 -16.44 -13.43 -5.61
C SER A 93 -15.67 -14.03 -4.42
N LYS A 94 -15.51 -13.27 -3.32
CA LYS A 94 -14.75 -13.67 -2.12
C LYS A 94 -13.29 -14.01 -2.39
N VAL A 95 -12.76 -13.55 -3.53
CA VAL A 95 -11.36 -13.73 -3.92
C VAL A 95 -10.68 -12.36 -3.85
N PRO A 96 -9.68 -12.17 -2.98
CA PRO A 96 -8.95 -10.91 -2.89
C PRO A 96 -8.28 -10.55 -4.21
N TYR A 97 -8.39 -9.28 -4.57
CA TYR A 97 -7.75 -8.71 -5.76
C TYR A 97 -7.16 -7.33 -5.49
N PHE A 98 -7.82 -6.51 -4.67
CA PHE A 98 -7.28 -5.25 -4.19
C PHE A 98 -7.29 -5.18 -2.67
N ILE A 99 -6.32 -4.50 -2.09
CA ILE A 99 -6.30 -4.10 -0.69
C ILE A 99 -6.16 -2.58 -0.62
N GLU A 100 -6.98 -1.96 0.22
CA GLU A 100 -6.96 -0.52 0.48
C GLU A 100 -6.31 -0.26 1.84
N LEU A 101 -5.23 0.51 1.83
CA LEU A 101 -4.43 0.83 3.00
C LEU A 101 -4.59 2.30 3.37
N GLY A 102 -4.85 2.57 4.65
CA GLY A 102 -4.81 3.89 5.25
C GLY A 102 -3.38 4.23 5.65
N ILE A 103 -2.84 5.28 5.06
CA ILE A 103 -1.48 5.78 5.28
C ILE A 103 -1.50 7.30 5.48
N ASN A 104 -0.42 7.90 5.99
CA ASN A 104 -0.34 9.37 6.01
C ASN A 104 -0.28 9.93 4.59
N GLN A 105 -0.97 11.05 4.36
CA GLN A 105 -0.99 11.71 3.07
C GLN A 105 0.40 12.17 2.61
N SER A 106 1.29 12.54 3.53
CA SER A 106 2.67 12.94 3.23
C SER A 106 3.52 11.81 2.64
N ASP A 107 3.12 10.55 2.86
CA ASP A 107 3.94 9.38 2.56
C ASP A 107 3.58 8.76 1.18
N ILE A 108 2.55 9.30 0.51
CA ILE A 108 2.03 8.76 -0.75
C ILE A 108 3.08 8.79 -1.87
N ASP A 109 3.86 9.86 -1.97
CA ASP A 109 4.87 10.03 -3.02
C ASP A 109 5.98 8.99 -2.90
N TYR A 110 6.36 8.61 -1.68
CA TYR A 110 7.33 7.54 -1.44
C TYR A 110 6.81 6.18 -1.90
N LEU A 111 5.55 5.88 -1.61
CA LEU A 111 4.93 4.62 -2.01
C LEU A 111 4.73 4.54 -3.52
N SER A 112 4.24 5.60 -4.16
CA SER A 112 4.11 5.65 -5.62
C SER A 112 5.46 5.45 -6.31
N LEU A 113 6.51 6.09 -5.79
CA LEU A 113 7.86 5.91 -6.32
C LEU A 113 8.35 4.46 -6.09
N ALA A 114 8.21 3.93 -4.89
CA ALA A 114 8.59 2.56 -4.54
C ALA A 114 7.90 1.52 -5.44
N SER A 115 6.59 1.61 -5.62
CA SER A 115 5.81 0.73 -6.50
C SER A 115 6.24 0.79 -7.96
N SER A 116 6.78 1.94 -8.42
CA SER A 116 7.30 2.08 -9.78
C SER A 116 8.69 1.46 -9.98
N LEU A 117 9.46 1.34 -8.90
CA LEU A 117 10.86 0.90 -8.94
C LEU A 117 11.06 -0.55 -8.51
N GLY A 118 10.11 -1.14 -7.81
CA GLY A 118 10.28 -2.45 -7.21
C GLY A 118 8.99 -3.15 -6.81
N GLU A 119 9.16 -4.19 -6.01
CA GLU A 119 8.06 -5.00 -5.49
C GLU A 119 7.65 -4.49 -4.11
N VAL A 120 6.35 -4.34 -3.89
CA VAL A 120 5.75 -3.98 -2.61
C VAL A 120 5.08 -5.22 -2.02
N ARG A 121 5.39 -5.52 -0.75
CA ARG A 121 4.82 -6.64 0.00
C ARG A 121 4.27 -6.18 1.32
N LEU A 122 3.24 -6.84 1.78
CA LEU A 122 2.59 -6.56 3.06
C LEU A 122 2.91 -7.67 4.06
N PHE A 123 3.18 -7.27 5.29
CA PHE A 123 3.36 -8.18 6.42
C PHE A 123 2.53 -7.68 7.60
N PRO A 124 1.89 -8.54 8.40
CA PRO A 124 1.22 -8.10 9.61
C PRO A 124 2.18 -7.33 10.52
N SER A 125 1.78 -6.15 10.99
CA SER A 125 2.63 -5.36 11.89
C SER A 125 2.76 -6.03 13.26
N LYS A 126 3.82 -5.71 14.00
CA LYS A 126 3.91 -6.04 15.42
C LYS A 126 2.78 -5.32 16.18
N ASN A 127 1.95 -6.04 16.95
CA ASN A 127 0.72 -5.52 17.56
C ASN A 127 -0.31 -5.01 16.52
N SER A 128 -0.67 -5.86 15.55
CA SER A 128 -1.52 -5.54 14.38
C SER A 128 -2.94 -5.01 14.67
N TYR A 129 -3.32 -4.79 15.93
CA TYR A 129 -4.64 -4.30 16.34
C TYR A 129 -4.61 -3.02 17.19
N GLN A 130 -3.45 -2.60 17.71
CA GLN A 130 -3.28 -1.38 18.52
C GLN A 130 -1.90 -0.72 18.34
N PRO A 131 -1.50 -0.32 17.13
CA PRO A 131 -0.38 0.59 16.96
C PRO A 131 -0.79 2.05 17.18
N ASP A 132 0.18 2.91 17.49
CA ASP A 132 -0.10 4.34 17.70
C ASP A 132 -0.58 5.01 16.41
N LYS A 133 0.20 4.92 15.31
CA LYS A 133 -0.12 5.46 13.97
C LYS A 133 0.71 4.81 12.86
N SER A 134 0.25 4.96 11.62
CA SER A 134 1.07 4.69 10.42
C SER A 134 2.25 5.66 10.35
N THR A 135 3.44 5.17 10.00
CA THR A 135 4.66 6.00 9.96
C THR A 135 5.64 5.54 8.88
N LEU A 136 6.25 6.49 8.18
CA LEU A 136 7.42 6.26 7.33
C LEU A 136 8.62 5.80 8.16
N GLU A 137 9.25 4.69 7.77
CA GLU A 137 10.46 4.16 8.40
C GLU A 137 11.69 4.90 7.87
N LEU A 138 12.15 5.91 8.61
CA LEU A 138 13.22 6.80 8.16
C LEU A 138 14.60 6.14 8.12
N ASP A 139 14.82 5.12 8.97
CA ASP A 139 16.11 4.43 9.13
C ASP A 139 16.26 3.25 8.12
N SER A 140 15.28 3.05 7.25
CA SER A 140 15.32 2.02 6.23
C SER A 140 16.17 2.44 5.04
N LYS A 141 17.02 1.52 4.56
CA LYS A 141 17.80 1.68 3.32
C LYS A 141 16.94 2.02 2.11
N VAL A 142 15.69 1.54 2.08
CA VAL A 142 14.72 1.90 1.03
C VAL A 142 14.40 3.38 1.09
N THR A 143 14.07 3.90 2.26
CA THR A 143 13.71 5.31 2.46
C THR A 143 14.87 6.23 2.12
N GLU A 144 16.09 5.87 2.53
CA GLU A 144 17.31 6.58 2.14
C GLU A 144 17.49 6.63 0.62
N PHE A 145 17.33 5.49 -0.06
CA PHE A 145 17.45 5.39 -1.50
C PHE A 145 16.40 6.23 -2.24
N LEU A 146 15.14 6.18 -1.80
CA LEU A 146 14.05 6.96 -2.42
C LEU A 146 14.25 8.47 -2.24
N LYS A 147 14.76 8.92 -1.07
CA LYS A 147 15.09 10.33 -0.83
C LYS A 147 16.15 10.88 -1.79
N ILE A 148 17.12 10.06 -2.19
CA ILE A 148 18.16 10.46 -3.16
C ILE A 148 17.54 10.70 -4.54
N LEU A 149 16.53 9.92 -4.92
CA LEU A 149 15.89 10.02 -6.24
C LEU A 149 14.88 11.18 -6.36
N GLN A 150 14.44 11.75 -5.23
CA GLN A 150 13.53 12.90 -5.18
C GLN A 150 14.26 14.26 -5.21
N GLN A 151 15.60 14.27 -5.13
CA GLN A 151 16.45 15.46 -5.27
C GLN A 151 16.83 15.70 -6.74
#